data_AF-A0A2V5WUY3-F1
#
_entry.id   AF-A0A2V5WUY3-F1
#
_cell.length_a   1.000
_cell.length_b   1.000
_cell.length_c   1.000
_cell.angle_alpha   90.00
_cell.angle_beta   90.00
_cell.angle_gamma   90.00
#
_symmetry.space_group_name_H-M   'P 1'
#
loop_
_entity.id
_entity.type
_entity.pdbx_description
1 polymer ?
#
loop_
_entity_poly.entity_id
_entity_poly.type
_entity_poly.pdbx_seq_one_letter_code
_entity_poly.pdbx_strand_id
1 'polypeptide(L)'
;MPSQRQRSILMGVAILVVAWVVAIAGYSISKNSKMTADKLRAFAQSVDLRKLSGEARLKAIRELAEKMNRLSPEDRRKARLERVWRGWVEEMTDEEKGTFIDLTMPTGFKQMLASFEQLPEERRRRAVGDAMKRLKEAQEQMKEDGGPSPDTGTNAPLVLSEELQQKITKIGLKTFYSESSAQTKAEMAPLLEELQRTMESGRLFRGGS
;
A
#
# COMPACT_ATOMS: atom_id res chain seq x y z
N MET A 1 -25.22 -49.19 33.44
CA MET A 1 -24.96 -47.77 33.76
C MET A 1 -23.45 -47.54 33.71
N PRO A 2 -22.95 -46.54 32.97
CA PRO A 2 -21.50 -46.31 32.88
C PRO A 2 -20.95 -45.98 34.28
N SER A 3 -19.84 -46.63 34.64
CA SER A 3 -19.18 -46.42 35.92
C SER A 3 -18.73 -44.96 36.10
N GLN A 4 -18.62 -44.48 37.33
CA GLN A 4 -18.27 -43.08 37.63
C GLN A 4 -16.98 -42.63 36.92
N ARG A 5 -16.00 -43.54 36.79
CA ARG A 5 -14.76 -43.30 36.02
C ARG A 5 -15.00 -43.14 34.52
N GLN A 6 -15.90 -43.93 33.92
CA GLN A 6 -16.26 -43.79 32.50
C GLN A 6 -16.99 -42.48 32.21
N ARG A 7 -17.82 -41.98 33.14
CA ARG A 7 -18.47 -40.66 33.00
C ARG A 7 -17.46 -39.52 32.98
N SER A 8 -16.46 -39.54 33.87
CA SER A 8 -15.39 -38.53 33.88
C SER A 8 -14.54 -38.57 32.61
N ILE A 9 -14.21 -39.76 32.10
CA ILE A 9 -13.47 -39.92 30.83
C ILE A 9 -14.31 -39.40 29.66
N LEU A 10 -15.60 -39.73 29.59
CA LEU A 10 -16.50 -39.24 28.55
C LEU A 10 -16.65 -37.72 28.57
N MET A 11 -16.73 -37.11 29.76
CA MET A 11 -16.74 -35.65 29.92
C MET A 11 -15.43 -35.01 29.46
N GLY A 12 -14.27 -35.60 29.82
CA GLY A 12 -12.97 -35.11 29.36
C GLY A 12 -12.82 -35.15 27.84
N VAL A 13 -13.22 -36.26 27.21
CA VAL A 13 -13.24 -36.40 25.75
C VAL A 13 -14.20 -35.39 25.11
N ALA A 14 -15.40 -35.21 25.69
CA ALA A 14 -16.37 -34.25 25.17
C ALA A 14 -15.84 -32.81 25.21
N ILE A 15 -15.21 -32.39 26.32
CA ILE A 15 -14.60 -31.07 26.45
C ILE A 15 -13.49 -30.89 25.40
N LEU A 16 -12.65 -31.91 25.20
CA LEU A 16 -11.55 -31.86 24.25
C LEU A 16 -12.05 -31.75 22.79
N VAL A 17 -13.11 -32.48 22.44
CA VAL A 17 -13.77 -32.37 21.13
C VAL A 17 -14.38 -30.98 20.95
N VAL A 18 -15.05 -30.44 21.95
CA VAL A 18 -15.62 -29.08 21.91
C VAL A 18 -14.52 -28.03 21.70
N ALA A 19 -13.41 -28.12 22.43
CA ALA A 19 -12.27 -27.24 22.26
C ALA A 19 -11.69 -27.32 20.83
N TRP A 20 -11.61 -28.53 20.26
CA TRP A 20 -11.17 -28.74 18.88
C TRP A 20 -12.13 -28.13 17.85
N VAL A 21 -13.43 -28.29 18.03
CA VAL A 21 -14.45 -27.68 17.16
C VAL A 21 -14.40 -26.16 17.23
N VAL A 22 -14.24 -25.58 18.43
CA VAL A 22 -14.08 -24.13 18.61
C VAL A 22 -12.80 -23.64 17.93
N ALA A 23 -11.70 -24.37 18.03
CA ALA A 23 -10.45 -24.04 17.35
C ALA A 23 -10.59 -24.09 15.81
N ILE A 24 -11.21 -25.13 15.25
CA ILE A 24 -11.46 -25.22 13.80
C ILE A 24 -12.40 -24.10 13.34
N ALA A 25 -13.50 -23.88 14.05
CA ALA A 25 -14.47 -22.84 13.73
C ALA A 25 -13.82 -21.46 13.75
N GLY A 26 -13.07 -21.15 14.81
CA GLY A 26 -12.30 -19.91 14.92
C GLY A 26 -11.28 -19.75 13.80
N TYR A 27 -10.53 -20.81 13.47
CA TYR A 27 -9.54 -20.80 12.39
C TYR A 27 -10.18 -20.60 11.01
N SER A 28 -11.28 -21.29 10.73
CA SER A 28 -12.02 -21.20 9.46
C SER A 28 -12.60 -19.80 9.25
N ILE A 29 -13.23 -19.23 10.28
CA ILE A 29 -13.77 -17.87 10.25
C ILE A 29 -12.63 -16.86 10.03
N SER A 30 -11.53 -16.98 10.80
CA SER A 30 -10.36 -16.09 10.65
C SER A 30 -9.75 -16.15 9.24
N LYS A 31 -9.62 -17.35 8.66
CA LYS A 31 -9.09 -17.53 7.30
C LYS A 31 -10.03 -16.93 6.25
N ASN A 32 -11.35 -17.06 6.42
CA ASN A 32 -12.32 -16.55 5.46
C ASN A 32 -12.54 -15.03 5.58
N SER A 33 -12.24 -14.42 6.72
CA SER A 33 -12.29 -12.97 6.91
C SER A 33 -11.14 -12.20 6.25
N LYS A 34 -10.02 -12.86 5.91
CA LYS A 34 -8.88 -12.18 5.27
C LYS A 34 -9.25 -11.69 3.86
N MET A 35 -8.92 -10.43 3.59
CA MET A 35 -9.03 -9.84 2.25
C MET A 35 -7.91 -10.38 1.37
N THR A 36 -8.26 -10.85 0.17
CA THR A 36 -7.32 -11.43 -0.80
C THR A 36 -7.37 -10.65 -2.12
N ALA A 37 -6.35 -10.81 -2.95
CA ALA A 37 -6.34 -10.18 -4.27
C ALA A 37 -7.54 -10.60 -5.14
N ASP A 38 -8.00 -11.86 -5.03
CA ASP A 38 -9.14 -12.35 -5.80
C ASP A 38 -10.46 -11.73 -5.35
N LYS A 39 -10.66 -11.53 -4.04
CA LYS A 39 -11.84 -10.84 -3.49
C LYS A 39 -11.87 -9.37 -3.91
N LEU A 40 -10.72 -8.70 -3.86
CA LEU A 40 -10.62 -7.32 -4.32
C LEU A 40 -10.87 -7.21 -5.82
N ARG A 41 -10.33 -8.13 -6.61
CA ARG A 41 -10.59 -8.20 -8.05
C ARG A 41 -12.08 -8.42 -8.34
N ALA A 42 -12.72 -9.37 -7.66
CA ALA A 42 -14.14 -9.63 -7.83
C ALA A 42 -14.98 -8.37 -7.54
N PHE A 43 -14.65 -7.65 -6.48
CA PHE A 43 -15.28 -6.36 -6.17
C PHE A 43 -15.05 -5.33 -7.29
N ALA A 44 -13.80 -5.14 -7.71
CA ALA A 44 -13.44 -4.17 -8.74
C ALA A 44 -14.04 -4.48 -10.12
N GLN A 45 -14.31 -5.74 -10.41
CA GLN A 45 -15.02 -6.17 -11.62
C GLN A 45 -16.54 -6.04 -11.49
N SER A 46 -17.09 -6.14 -10.28
CA SER A 46 -18.52 -6.01 -10.04
C SER A 46 -19.02 -4.57 -10.03
N VAL A 47 -18.13 -3.61 -9.77
CA VAL A 47 -18.45 -2.19 -9.70
C VAL A 47 -17.86 -1.46 -10.90
N ASP A 48 -18.73 -0.82 -11.67
CA ASP A 48 -18.38 0.03 -12.81
C ASP A 48 -18.50 1.50 -12.37
N LEU A 49 -17.37 2.17 -12.16
CA LEU A 49 -17.35 3.56 -11.68
C LEU A 49 -18.09 4.50 -12.64
N ARG A 50 -18.09 4.22 -13.95
CA ARG A 50 -18.71 5.07 -14.97
C ARG A 50 -20.24 5.11 -14.85
N LYS A 51 -20.84 4.09 -14.24
CA LYS A 51 -22.29 3.99 -14.01
C LYS A 51 -22.71 4.56 -12.67
N LEU A 52 -21.77 4.87 -11.79
CA LEU A 52 -22.03 5.46 -10.49
C LEU A 52 -21.82 6.98 -10.54
N SER A 53 -22.57 7.70 -9.73
CA SER A 53 -22.42 9.16 -9.58
C SER A 53 -22.58 9.57 -8.12
N GLY A 54 -22.09 10.77 -7.80
CA GLY A 54 -22.22 11.39 -6.49
C GLY A 54 -21.76 10.49 -5.33
N GLU A 55 -22.61 10.35 -4.31
CA GLU A 55 -22.29 9.61 -3.09
C GLU A 55 -22.03 8.11 -3.35
N ALA A 56 -22.76 7.49 -4.27
CA ALA A 56 -22.58 6.07 -4.59
C ALA A 56 -21.18 5.79 -5.16
N ARG A 57 -20.67 6.70 -6.00
CA ARG A 57 -19.34 6.63 -6.57
C ARG A 57 -18.25 6.82 -5.51
N LEU A 58 -18.39 7.84 -4.65
CA LEU A 58 -17.49 8.06 -3.52
C LEU A 58 -17.47 6.88 -2.54
N LYS A 59 -18.63 6.26 -2.28
CA LYS A 59 -18.72 5.08 -1.43
C LYS A 59 -17.96 3.90 -2.02
N ALA A 60 -18.08 3.66 -3.33
CA ALA A 60 -17.32 2.61 -4.01
C ALA A 60 -15.80 2.83 -3.93
N ILE A 61 -15.34 4.07 -4.08
CA ILE A 61 -13.91 4.45 -3.96
C ILE A 61 -13.41 4.21 -2.52
N ARG A 62 -14.17 4.62 -1.51
CA ARG A 62 -13.83 4.39 -0.09
C ARG A 62 -13.75 2.90 0.22
N GLU A 63 -14.71 2.13 -0.28
CA GLU A 63 -14.74 0.68 -0.08
C GLU A 63 -13.56 -0.01 -0.80
N LEU A 64 -13.18 0.44 -2.00
CA LEU A 64 -11.96 -0.03 -2.67
C LEU A 64 -10.73 0.23 -1.79
N ALA A 65 -10.56 1.46 -1.30
CA ALA A 65 -9.44 1.85 -0.45
C ALA A 65 -9.35 1.01 0.83
N GLU A 66 -10.48 0.77 1.49
CA GLU A 66 -10.57 -0.07 2.69
C GLU A 66 -10.13 -1.52 2.41
N LYS A 67 -10.63 -2.12 1.32
CA LYS A 67 -10.24 -3.48 0.94
C LYS A 67 -8.75 -3.55 0.59
N MET A 68 -8.20 -2.55 -0.12
CA MET A 68 -6.77 -2.47 -0.43
C MET A 68 -5.90 -2.39 0.83
N ASN A 69 -6.30 -1.57 1.80
CA ASN A 69 -5.59 -1.45 3.07
C ASN A 69 -5.58 -2.75 3.86
N ARG A 70 -6.61 -3.59 3.72
CA ARG A 70 -6.71 -4.92 4.35
C ARG A 70 -5.94 -6.03 3.64
N LEU A 71 -5.41 -5.80 2.45
CA LEU A 71 -4.63 -6.82 1.74
C LEU A 71 -3.33 -7.16 2.45
N SER A 72 -2.96 -8.44 2.37
CA SER A 72 -1.64 -8.92 2.79
C SER A 72 -0.53 -8.37 1.88
N PRO A 73 0.72 -8.24 2.38
CA PRO A 73 1.86 -7.82 1.55
C PRO A 73 2.13 -8.72 0.35
N GLU A 74 1.79 -10.00 0.42
CA GLU A 74 1.95 -10.95 -0.69
C GLU A 74 0.89 -10.74 -1.77
N ASP A 75 -0.36 -10.51 -1.36
CA ASP A 75 -1.46 -10.27 -2.29
C ASP A 75 -1.29 -8.97 -3.08
N ARG A 76 -0.67 -7.94 -2.46
CA ARG A 76 -0.39 -6.66 -3.12
C ARG A 76 0.62 -6.77 -4.26
N ARG A 77 1.54 -7.74 -4.22
CA ARG A 77 2.59 -7.92 -5.24
C ARG A 77 2.08 -8.61 -6.52
N LYS A 78 0.81 -9.04 -6.56
CA LYS A 78 0.27 -9.75 -7.71
C LYS A 78 0.06 -8.79 -8.89
N ALA A 79 0.76 -9.00 -10.01
CA ALA A 79 0.65 -8.19 -11.23
C ALA A 79 -0.79 -8.05 -11.77
N ARG A 80 -1.65 -9.07 -11.56
CA ARG A 80 -3.06 -8.99 -11.92
C ARG A 80 -3.83 -7.95 -11.11
N LEU A 81 -3.47 -7.77 -9.84
CA LEU A 81 -4.05 -6.73 -9.01
C LEU A 81 -3.59 -5.36 -9.49
N GLU A 82 -2.34 -5.27 -9.98
CA GLU A 82 -1.78 -4.02 -10.47
C GLU A 82 -2.64 -3.38 -11.57
N ARG A 83 -2.99 -4.20 -12.57
CA ARG A 83 -3.84 -3.77 -13.68
C ARG A 83 -5.24 -3.31 -13.24
N VAL A 84 -5.78 -3.96 -12.21
CA VAL A 84 -7.14 -3.68 -11.72
C VAL A 84 -7.20 -2.32 -11.02
N TRP A 85 -6.27 -2.05 -10.10
CA TRP A 85 -6.27 -0.77 -9.40
C TRP A 85 -5.91 0.38 -10.34
N ARG A 86 -5.00 0.16 -11.31
CA ARG A 86 -4.62 1.19 -12.29
C ARG A 86 -5.82 1.67 -13.10
N GLY A 87 -6.61 0.74 -13.65
CA GLY A 87 -7.83 1.10 -14.39
C GLY A 87 -8.85 1.88 -13.54
N TRP A 88 -8.98 1.54 -12.25
CA TRP A 88 -9.85 2.31 -11.35
C TRP A 88 -9.36 3.73 -11.11
N VAL A 89 -8.05 3.91 -10.87
CA VAL A 89 -7.47 5.24 -10.60
C VAL A 89 -7.48 6.13 -11.84
N GLU A 90 -7.32 5.55 -13.03
CA GLU A 90 -7.44 6.27 -14.31
C GLU A 90 -8.86 6.79 -14.56
N GLU A 91 -9.89 6.08 -14.06
CA GLU A 91 -11.28 6.49 -14.19
C GLU A 91 -11.73 7.53 -13.17
N MET A 92 -10.95 7.76 -12.10
CA MET A 92 -11.26 8.73 -11.05
C MET A 92 -10.99 10.17 -11.50
N THR A 93 -11.84 11.11 -11.04
CA THR A 93 -11.51 12.55 -11.12
C THR A 93 -10.35 12.88 -10.17
N ASP A 94 -9.79 14.08 -10.28
CA ASP A 94 -8.68 14.47 -9.41
C ASP A 94 -9.09 14.61 -7.94
N GLU A 95 -10.32 15.06 -7.65
CA GLU A 95 -10.86 15.09 -6.28
C GLU A 95 -11.02 13.67 -5.71
N GLU A 96 -11.48 12.74 -6.54
CA GLU A 96 -11.63 11.34 -6.20
C GLU A 96 -10.29 10.66 -5.93
N LYS A 97 -9.29 10.90 -6.80
CA LYS A 97 -7.91 10.47 -6.59
C LYS A 97 -7.36 11.03 -5.28
N GLY A 98 -7.61 12.30 -4.99
CA GLY A 98 -7.20 12.95 -3.74
C GLY A 98 -7.76 12.24 -2.51
N THR A 99 -9.06 11.91 -2.53
CA THR A 99 -9.70 11.15 -1.46
C THR A 99 -9.12 9.74 -1.34
N PHE A 100 -8.91 9.06 -2.46
CA PHE A 100 -8.34 7.72 -2.49
C PHE A 100 -6.90 7.67 -1.94
N ILE A 101 -6.08 8.67 -2.29
CA ILE A 101 -4.72 8.89 -1.77
C ILE A 101 -4.76 9.05 -0.25
N ASP A 102 -5.64 9.92 0.28
CA ASP A 102 -5.76 10.15 1.72
C ASP A 102 -6.06 8.86 2.50
N LEU A 103 -6.86 7.97 1.91
CA LEU A 103 -7.28 6.72 2.55
C LEU A 103 -6.21 5.62 2.47
N THR A 104 -5.45 5.55 1.37
CA THR A 104 -4.55 4.39 1.11
C THR A 104 -3.09 4.68 1.48
N MET A 105 -2.64 5.91 1.30
CA MET A 105 -1.22 6.27 1.42
C MET A 105 -0.65 6.10 2.82
N PRO A 106 -1.29 6.59 3.90
CA PRO A 106 -0.71 6.44 5.24
C PRO A 106 -0.44 4.97 5.59
N THR A 107 -1.37 4.07 5.24
CA THR A 107 -1.23 2.63 5.47
C THR A 107 -0.09 2.04 4.64
N GLY A 108 -0.01 2.39 3.34
CA GLY A 108 1.06 1.93 2.46
C GLY A 108 2.44 2.37 2.94
N PHE A 109 2.59 3.64 3.32
CA PHE A 109 3.85 4.19 3.83
C PHE A 109 4.27 3.55 5.15
N LYS A 110 3.35 3.39 6.11
CA LYS A 110 3.62 2.70 7.38
C LYS A 110 4.17 1.29 7.16
N GLN A 111 3.56 0.53 6.25
CA GLN A 111 4.03 -0.83 5.96
C GLN A 111 5.38 -0.86 5.27
N MET A 112 5.66 0.11 4.39
CA MET A 112 6.96 0.24 3.75
C MET A 112 8.05 0.56 4.79
N LEU A 113 7.81 1.52 5.68
CA LEU A 113 8.72 1.88 6.77
C LEU A 113 8.98 0.69 7.70
N ALA A 114 7.92 0.01 8.13
CA ALA A 114 8.06 -1.18 8.97
C ALA A 114 8.87 -2.29 8.26
N SER A 115 8.66 -2.48 6.95
CA SER A 115 9.43 -3.45 6.17
C SER A 115 10.90 -3.05 6.03
N PHE A 116 11.18 -1.76 5.86
CA PHE A 116 12.54 -1.22 5.79
C PHE A 116 13.27 -1.39 7.12
N GLU A 117 12.63 -1.07 8.24
CA GLU A 117 13.22 -1.17 9.59
C GLU A 117 13.56 -2.60 9.98
N GLN A 118 12.82 -3.60 9.46
CA GLN A 118 13.10 -5.02 9.67
C GLN A 118 14.33 -5.52 8.92
N LEU A 119 14.85 -4.78 7.93
CA LEU A 119 16.05 -5.16 7.21
C LEU A 119 17.29 -5.01 8.10
N PRO A 120 18.31 -5.88 7.95
CA PRO A 120 19.62 -5.67 8.57
C PRO A 120 20.23 -4.33 8.16
N GLU A 121 20.99 -3.69 9.06
CA GLU A 121 21.56 -2.36 8.87
C GLU A 121 22.33 -2.21 7.55
N GLU A 122 23.17 -3.20 7.20
CA GLU A 122 23.91 -3.21 5.95
C GLU A 122 23.00 -3.17 4.72
N ARG A 123 21.86 -3.89 4.75
CA ARG A 123 20.88 -3.86 3.66
C ARG A 123 20.12 -2.54 3.59
N ARG A 124 19.83 -1.92 4.74
CA ARG A 124 19.21 -0.60 4.81
C ARG A 124 20.12 0.46 4.20
N ARG A 125 21.37 0.53 4.63
CA ARG A 125 22.38 1.46 4.09
C ARG A 125 22.55 1.28 2.58
N ARG A 126 22.63 0.04 2.10
CA ARG A 126 22.70 -0.26 0.66
C ARG A 126 21.46 0.22 -0.08
N ALA A 127 20.26 -0.04 0.44
CA ALA A 127 19.02 0.41 -0.18
C ALA A 127 18.93 1.94 -0.27
N VAL A 128 19.37 2.67 0.77
CA VAL A 128 19.45 4.14 0.75
C VAL A 128 20.48 4.62 -0.28
N GLY A 129 21.67 4.00 -0.32
CA GLY A 129 22.71 4.32 -1.30
C GLY A 129 22.26 4.09 -2.75
N ASP A 130 21.60 2.97 -3.01
CA ASP A 130 21.06 2.64 -4.34
C ASP A 130 19.94 3.62 -4.74
N ALA A 131 19.09 4.02 -3.80
CA ALA A 131 18.05 5.03 -4.05
C ALA A 131 18.66 6.40 -4.39
N MET A 132 19.68 6.83 -3.64
CA MET A 132 20.43 8.07 -3.91
C MET A 132 21.11 8.05 -5.28
N LYS A 133 21.72 6.92 -5.65
CA LYS A 133 22.36 6.75 -6.96
C LYS A 133 21.33 6.89 -8.08
N ARG A 134 20.20 6.20 -7.99
CA ARG A 134 19.10 6.29 -8.98
C ARG A 134 18.54 7.70 -9.09
N LEU A 135 18.41 8.43 -7.97
CA LEU A 135 17.94 9.82 -7.99
C LEU A 135 18.90 10.73 -8.76
N LYS A 136 20.21 10.56 -8.57
CA LYS A 136 21.24 11.31 -9.30
C LYS A 136 21.27 10.96 -10.79
N GLU A 137 21.21 9.67 -11.11
CA GLU A 137 21.14 9.19 -12.50
C GLU A 137 19.91 9.76 -13.22
N ALA A 138 18.73 9.75 -12.58
CA ALA A 138 17.52 10.37 -13.13
C ALA A 138 17.67 11.89 -13.31
N GLN A 139 18.33 12.59 -12.38
CA GLN A 139 18.62 14.02 -12.54
C GLN A 139 19.59 14.29 -13.70
N GLU A 140 20.59 13.44 -13.91
CA GLU A 140 21.56 13.55 -15.01
C GLU A 140 20.89 13.29 -16.35
N GLN A 141 20.08 12.24 -16.45
CA GLN A 141 19.28 11.94 -17.64
C GLN A 141 18.32 13.08 -17.99
N MET A 142 17.62 13.68 -17.02
CA MET A 142 16.77 14.85 -17.28
C MET A 142 17.54 16.09 -17.77
N LYS A 143 18.82 16.23 -17.42
CA LYS A 143 19.67 17.32 -17.91
C LYS A 143 20.16 17.07 -19.34
N GLU A 144 20.43 15.82 -19.68
CA GLU A 144 20.92 15.42 -21.02
C GLU A 144 19.80 15.36 -22.05
N ASP A 145 18.63 14.81 -21.71
CA ASP A 145 17.51 14.57 -22.63
C ASP A 145 16.46 15.70 -22.67
N GLY A 146 16.62 16.76 -21.87
CA GLY A 146 15.78 17.96 -21.93
C GLY A 146 14.31 17.76 -21.49
N GLY A 147 13.95 16.60 -20.96
CA GLY A 147 12.60 16.29 -20.48
C GLY A 147 12.51 14.89 -19.87
N PRO A 148 11.43 14.59 -19.12
CA PRO A 148 11.21 13.24 -18.63
C PRO A 148 11.03 12.28 -19.82
N SER A 149 11.91 11.30 -19.98
CA SER A 149 11.69 10.21 -20.92
C SER A 149 10.37 9.54 -20.56
N PRO A 150 9.41 9.41 -21.51
CA PRO A 150 8.16 8.72 -21.25
C PRO A 150 8.47 7.24 -21.17
N ASP A 151 8.86 6.79 -19.97
CA ASP A 151 9.07 5.38 -19.69
C ASP A 151 7.73 4.67 -19.92
N THR A 152 7.57 4.13 -21.12
CA THR A 152 6.36 3.52 -21.68
C THR A 152 6.19 2.09 -21.15
N GLY A 153 6.70 1.86 -19.94
CA GLY A 153 6.59 0.62 -19.21
C GLY A 153 5.32 0.58 -18.38
N THR A 154 4.93 -0.62 -17.96
CA THR A 154 3.85 -0.86 -16.99
C THR A 154 4.08 -0.17 -15.63
N ASN A 155 5.23 0.49 -15.43
CA ASN A 155 5.56 1.31 -14.25
C ASN A 155 5.56 2.84 -14.53
N ALA A 156 5.01 3.29 -15.66
CA ALA A 156 4.87 4.73 -15.94
C ALA A 156 4.16 5.43 -14.77
N PRO A 157 4.70 6.58 -14.27
CA PRO A 157 4.04 7.37 -13.24
C PRO A 157 2.66 7.78 -13.73
N LEU A 158 1.64 7.59 -12.90
CA LEU A 158 0.34 8.17 -13.18
C LEU A 158 0.51 9.68 -13.35
N VAL A 159 -0.11 10.25 -14.38
CA VAL A 159 -0.17 11.70 -14.54
C VAL A 159 -1.05 12.22 -13.40
N LEU A 160 -0.40 12.75 -12.37
CA LEU A 160 -1.01 13.36 -11.20
C LEU A 160 -0.89 14.87 -11.35
N SER A 161 -1.97 15.59 -11.08
CA SER A 161 -1.91 17.05 -10.96
C SER A 161 -0.94 17.47 -9.86
N GLU A 162 -0.42 18.69 -9.99
CA GLU A 162 0.55 19.24 -9.03
C GLU A 162 0.00 19.22 -7.59
N GLU A 163 -1.30 19.50 -7.41
CA GLU A 163 -1.96 19.44 -6.10
C GLU A 163 -1.91 18.03 -5.50
N LEU A 164 -2.18 16.99 -6.30
CA LEU A 164 -2.11 15.60 -5.85
C LEU A 164 -0.67 15.20 -5.52
N GLN A 165 0.30 15.67 -6.29
CA GLN A 165 1.72 15.44 -6.00
C GLN A 165 2.13 16.10 -4.68
N GLN A 166 1.75 17.35 -4.45
CA GLN A 166 2.00 18.06 -3.19
C GLN A 166 1.33 17.35 -2.00
N LYS A 167 0.09 16.88 -2.17
CA LYS A 167 -0.64 16.10 -1.15
C LYS A 167 0.10 14.81 -0.81
N ILE A 168 0.54 14.04 -1.81
CA ILE A 168 1.33 12.82 -1.63
C ILE A 168 2.61 13.13 -0.84
N THR A 169 3.36 14.16 -1.25
CA THR A 169 4.60 14.57 -0.57
C THR A 169 4.33 14.93 0.89
N LYS A 170 3.28 15.72 1.15
CA LYS A 170 2.91 16.13 2.51
C LYS A 170 2.53 14.93 3.39
N ILE A 171 1.71 14.01 2.88
CA ILE A 171 1.31 12.80 3.62
C ILE A 171 2.53 11.91 3.88
N GLY A 172 3.37 11.70 2.86
CA GLY A 172 4.57 10.89 2.94
C GLY A 172 5.53 11.44 4.01
N LEU A 173 5.87 12.73 3.95
CA LEU A 173 6.74 13.38 4.93
C LEU A 173 6.14 13.34 6.34
N LYS A 174 4.84 13.66 6.50
CA LYS A 174 4.17 13.58 7.80
C LYS A 174 4.26 12.18 8.39
N THR A 175 3.92 11.16 7.59
CA THR A 175 3.94 9.75 8.01
C THR A 175 5.37 9.30 8.34
N PHE A 176 6.35 9.71 7.53
CA PHE A 176 7.76 9.45 7.78
C PHE A 176 8.18 10.03 9.14
N TYR A 177 7.97 11.32 9.38
CA TYR A 177 8.40 11.94 10.64
C TYR A 177 7.66 11.41 11.87
N SER A 178 6.39 10.99 11.74
CA SER A 178 5.63 10.47 12.87
C SER A 178 5.89 8.98 13.17
N GLU A 179 6.08 8.15 12.15
CA GLU A 179 6.09 6.69 12.30
C GLU A 179 7.49 6.07 12.26
N SER A 180 8.48 6.74 11.67
CA SER A 180 9.83 6.17 11.58
C SER A 180 10.62 6.31 12.88
N SER A 181 11.47 5.32 13.13
CA SER A 181 12.42 5.31 14.23
C SER A 181 13.47 6.44 14.11
N ALA A 182 14.09 6.82 15.23
CA ALA A 182 15.17 7.82 15.23
C ALA A 182 16.35 7.40 14.33
N GLN A 183 16.66 6.10 14.31
CA GLN A 183 17.69 5.55 13.43
C GLN A 183 17.31 5.70 11.95
N THR A 184 16.09 5.32 11.56
CA THR A 184 15.65 5.47 10.17
C THR A 184 15.60 6.93 9.73
N LYS A 185 15.24 7.86 10.63
CA LYS A 185 15.33 9.31 10.36
C LYS A 185 16.74 9.75 10.05
N ALA A 186 17.71 9.32 10.84
CA ALA A 186 19.12 9.64 10.62
C ALA A 186 19.66 9.00 9.32
N GLU A 187 19.33 7.73 9.07
CA GLU A 187 19.76 7.00 7.87
C GLU A 187 19.20 7.62 6.57
N MET A 188 17.96 8.13 6.61
CA MET A 188 17.28 8.71 5.44
C MET A 188 17.49 10.21 5.26
N ALA A 189 18.08 10.92 6.24
CA ALA A 189 18.27 12.37 6.17
C ALA A 189 18.94 12.84 4.87
N PRO A 190 20.04 12.21 4.38
CA PRO A 190 20.68 12.64 3.14
C PRO A 190 19.78 12.47 1.91
N LEU A 191 18.91 11.45 1.91
CA LEU A 191 17.96 11.21 0.82
C LEU A 191 16.86 12.26 0.81
N LEU A 192 16.38 12.67 1.99
CA LEU A 192 15.36 13.72 2.10
C LEU A 192 15.89 15.08 1.66
N GLU A 193 17.12 15.43 2.01
CA GLU A 193 17.79 16.65 1.57
C GLU A 193 17.90 16.71 0.04
N GLU A 194 18.30 15.61 -0.60
CA GLU A 194 18.41 15.56 -2.06
C GLU A 194 17.04 15.63 -2.75
N LEU A 195 16.01 14.98 -2.19
CA LEU A 195 14.64 15.11 -2.69
C LEU A 195 14.12 16.55 -2.57
N GLN A 196 14.34 17.21 -1.43
CA GLN A 196 14.00 18.62 -1.22
C GLN A 196 14.71 19.52 -2.22
N ARG A 197 16.02 19.35 -2.40
CA ARG A 197 16.82 20.08 -3.38
C ARG A 197 16.30 19.90 -4.80
N THR A 198 15.86 18.69 -5.14
CA THR A 198 15.28 18.40 -6.45
C THR A 198 13.97 19.16 -6.65
N MET A 199 13.08 19.14 -5.65
CA MET A 199 11.80 19.86 -5.68
C MET A 199 11.98 21.38 -5.74
N GLU A 200 12.85 21.95 -4.90
CA GLU A 200 13.16 23.38 -4.89
C GLU A 200 13.72 23.88 -6.22
N SER A 201 14.51 23.05 -6.90
CA SER A 201 15.04 23.41 -8.21
C SER A 201 14.00 23.39 -9.34
N GLY A 202 12.73 23.10 -9.05
CA GLY A 202 11.62 23.10 -10.01
C GLY A 202 11.73 22.03 -11.11
N ARG A 203 12.74 21.15 -11.03
CA ARG A 203 13.08 20.18 -12.08
C ARG A 203 12.15 18.97 -12.14
N LEU A 204 11.46 18.65 -11.05
CA LEU A 204 10.43 17.60 -11.04
C LEU A 204 9.14 18.00 -11.76
N PHE A 205 8.88 19.30 -11.93
CA PHE A 205 7.55 19.81 -12.31
C PHE A 205 7.50 20.41 -13.73
N ARG A 206 8.61 20.47 -14.46
CA ARG A 206 8.68 21.12 -15.80
C ARG A 206 8.20 20.24 -16.97
N GLY A 207 7.46 19.16 -16.70
CA GLY A 207 7.01 18.18 -17.70
C GLY A 207 5.53 18.27 -18.11
N GLY A 208 4.79 19.28 -17.65
CA GLY A 208 3.36 19.44 -17.94
C GLY A 208 3.00 20.89 -18.23
N SER A 209 3.26 21.33 -19.46
CA SER A 209 2.72 22.56 -20.03
C SER A 209 2.27 22.28 -21.45
#